data_AF-A0AAV5U2S2-F1
#
_entry.id   AF-A0AAV5U2S2-F1
#
_cell.length_a   1.000
_cell.length_b   1.000
_cell.length_c   1.000
_cell.angle_alpha   90.00
_cell.angle_beta   90.00
_cell.angle_gamma   90.00
#
_symmetry.space_group_name_H-M   'P 1'
#
loop_
_entity.id
_entity.type
_entity.pdbx_description
1 polymer ?
#
loop_
_entity_poly.entity_id
_entity_poly.type
_entity_poly.pdbx_seq_one_letter_code
_entity_poly.pdbx_strand_id
1 'polypeptide(L)'
;RSSLAIPVSQAPIPIKGVALNPIATDLLWTDPMIKLPSDVKKKVRGMSVYFEEQTLDQVCANRKISMVFRGHQMMRNGFNFFHNKLVTVFSAAAYYPDKVR
;
A
#
# COMPACT_ATOMS: atom_id res chain seq x y z
N ARG A 1 0.76 -1.05 -16.55
CA ARG A 1 1.70 -2.19 -16.66
C ARG A 1 0.95 -3.41 -16.15
N SER A 2 0.41 -4.22 -17.06
CA SER A 2 -0.19 -5.52 -16.78
C SER A 2 0.91 -6.54 -16.53
N SER A 3 1.67 -6.38 -15.45
CA SER A 3 2.53 -7.46 -14.98
C SER A 3 1.64 -8.38 -14.16
N LEU A 4 1.37 -9.56 -14.71
CA LEU A 4 1.08 -10.75 -13.91
C LEU A 4 2.25 -10.88 -12.92
N ALA A 5 2.05 -10.28 -11.74
CA ALA A 5 3.07 -10.11 -10.74
C ALA A 5 3.48 -11.50 -10.27
N ILE A 6 4.79 -11.75 -10.29
CA ILE A 6 5.42 -12.88 -9.63
C ILE A 6 4.73 -13.07 -8.27
N PRO A 7 4.18 -14.27 -7.97
CA PRO A 7 3.55 -14.55 -6.69
C PRO A 7 4.46 -14.11 -5.54
N VAL A 8 3.91 -13.57 -4.46
CA VAL A 8 4.69 -13.21 -3.27
C VAL A 8 5.50 -14.42 -2.77
N SER A 9 4.96 -15.63 -2.93
CA SER A 9 5.63 -16.90 -2.62
C SER A 9 6.88 -17.20 -3.45
N GLN A 10 7.09 -16.50 -4.56
CA GLN A 10 8.25 -16.64 -5.44
C GLN A 10 9.25 -15.48 -5.29
N ALA A 11 9.02 -14.55 -4.36
CA ALA A 11 9.98 -13.50 -4.07
C ALA A 11 11.27 -14.10 -3.46
N PRO A 12 12.47 -13.65 -3.89
CA PRO A 12 13.72 -14.18 -3.36
C PRO A 12 13.88 -13.81 -1.88
N ILE A 13 14.31 -14.78 -1.06
CA ILE A 13 14.64 -14.57 0.35
C ILE A 13 16.13 -14.95 0.54
N PRO A 14 17.01 -14.02 0.96
CA PRO A 14 16.71 -12.64 1.38
C PRO A 14 16.47 -11.68 0.22
N ILE A 15 15.61 -10.67 0.44
CA ILE A 15 15.40 -9.57 -0.51
C ILE A 15 16.59 -8.61 -0.40
N LYS A 16 17.38 -8.49 -1.47
CA LYS A 16 18.49 -7.52 -1.55
C LYS A 16 17.94 -6.13 -1.91
N GLY A 17 17.70 -5.30 -0.91
CA GLY A 17 17.27 -3.91 -1.07
C GLY A 17 15.84 -3.77 -1.61
N VAL A 18 14.95 -3.14 -0.83
CA VAL A 18 13.52 -3.01 -1.18
C VAL A 18 13.33 -2.35 -2.55
N ALA A 19 14.05 -1.26 -2.81
CA ALA A 19 13.94 -0.49 -4.06
C ALA A 19 14.40 -1.24 -5.32
N LEU A 20 15.19 -2.31 -5.16
CA LEU A 20 15.68 -3.13 -6.28
C LEU A 20 14.70 -4.27 -6.63
N ASN A 21 13.72 -4.54 -5.76
CA ASN A 21 12.72 -5.58 -5.96
C ASN A 21 11.33 -4.94 -6.13
N PRO A 22 10.71 -5.00 -7.32
CA PRO A 22 9.42 -4.37 -7.57
C PRO A 22 8.29 -4.88 -6.65
N ILE A 23 8.26 -6.18 -6.33
CA ILE A 23 7.25 -6.75 -5.43
C ILE A 23 7.45 -6.20 -4.02
N ALA A 24 8.69 -6.18 -3.52
CA ALA A 24 8.99 -5.65 -2.21
C ALA A 24 8.68 -4.16 -2.13
N THR A 25 9.02 -3.41 -3.17
CA THR A 25 8.69 -1.98 -3.30
C THR A 25 7.19 -1.79 -3.18
N ASP A 26 6.39 -2.52 -3.94
CA ASP A 26 4.94 -2.31 -3.96
C ASP A 26 4.24 -2.83 -2.69
N LEU A 27 4.66 -3.97 -2.14
CA LEU A 27 4.11 -4.48 -0.88
C LEU A 27 4.38 -3.55 0.31
N LEU A 28 5.50 -2.81 0.29
CA LEU A 28 5.91 -1.97 1.42
C LEU A 28 5.53 -0.49 1.26
N TRP A 29 5.39 0.02 0.04
CA TRP A 29 5.29 1.47 -0.22
C TRP A 29 4.06 1.90 -1.03
N THR A 30 3.19 0.99 -1.50
CA THR A 30 1.93 1.42 -2.11
C THR A 30 0.99 2.04 -1.08
N ASP A 31 0.21 3.05 -1.48
CA ASP A 31 -0.81 3.69 -0.63
C ASP A 31 -2.21 3.73 -1.28
N PRO A 32 -3.29 3.46 -0.55
CA PRO A 32 -4.64 3.72 -1.05
C PRO A 32 -4.88 5.24 -1.11
N MET A 33 -5.59 5.69 -2.13
CA MET A 33 -6.05 7.08 -2.25
C MET A 33 -7.46 7.12 -2.81
N ILE A 34 -8.36 7.78 -2.07
CA ILE A 34 -9.73 8.05 -2.52
C ILE A 34 -9.68 9.09 -3.61
N LYS A 35 -10.39 8.84 -4.73
CA LYS A 35 -10.51 9.78 -5.86
C LYS A 35 -9.15 10.30 -6.34
N LEU A 36 -8.23 9.38 -6.63
CA LEU A 36 -6.89 9.68 -7.13
C LEU A 36 -6.98 10.66 -8.33
N PRO A 37 -6.51 11.91 -8.19
CA PRO A 37 -6.58 12.89 -9.28
C PRO A 37 -5.76 12.43 -10.49
N SER A 38 -6.23 12.74 -11.70
CA SER A 38 -5.58 12.31 -12.94
C SER A 38 -4.17 12.89 -13.15
N ASP A 39 -3.87 14.01 -12.48
CA ASP A 39 -2.61 14.75 -12.51
C ASP A 39 -1.64 14.36 -11.38
N VAL A 40 -2.11 13.62 -10.37
CA VAL A 40 -1.21 13.07 -9.34
C VAL A 40 -0.29 12.07 -10.03
N LYS A 41 1.01 12.42 -10.09
CA LYS A 41 2.06 11.47 -10.44
C LYS A 41 1.80 10.24 -9.59
N LYS A 42 1.57 9.11 -10.23
CA LYS A 42 1.23 7.85 -9.56
C LYS A 42 2.24 7.43 -8.50
N LYS A 43 3.36 8.14 -8.28
CA LYS A 43 4.38 7.84 -7.28
C LYS A 43 4.00 8.35 -5.89
N VAL A 44 3.98 7.44 -4.93
CA VAL A 44 3.78 7.68 -3.50
C VAL A 44 5.14 7.91 -2.85
N ARG A 45 5.34 8.90 -1.98
CA ARG A 45 6.56 9.01 -1.12
C ARG A 45 7.93 8.96 -1.86
N GLY A 46 7.95 9.16 -3.18
CA GLY A 46 9.13 8.89 -4.03
C GLY A 46 9.36 7.41 -4.42
N MET A 47 8.58 6.46 -3.91
CA MET A 47 8.65 5.01 -4.21
C MET A 47 7.28 4.34 -4.33
N SER A 48 7.13 3.42 -5.27
CA SER A 48 5.86 2.72 -5.55
C SER A 48 4.73 3.67 -5.98
N VAL A 49 3.46 3.25 -5.85
CA VAL A 49 2.30 3.93 -6.42
C VAL A 49 1.08 4.06 -5.52
N TYR A 50 0.22 5.05 -5.82
CA TYR A 50 -1.13 5.10 -5.25
C TYR A 50 -2.03 4.11 -6.00
N PHE A 51 -2.98 3.53 -5.28
CA PHE A 51 -4.03 2.71 -5.89
C PHE A 51 -5.43 3.14 -5.44
N GLU A 52 -6.40 2.90 -6.32
CA GLU A 52 -7.81 3.23 -6.13
C GLU A 52 -8.63 2.00 -5.74
N GLU A 53 -9.91 2.22 -5.43
CA GLU A 53 -10.88 1.22 -4.99
C GLU A 53 -11.00 0.04 -5.97
N GLN A 54 -10.99 0.35 -7.28
CA GLN A 54 -11.06 -0.67 -8.32
C GLN A 54 -9.88 -1.64 -8.28
N THR A 55 -8.67 -1.14 -7.99
CA THR A 55 -7.48 -1.99 -7.86
C THR A 55 -7.62 -2.94 -6.67
N LEU A 56 -8.12 -2.43 -5.54
CA LEU A 56 -8.35 -3.24 -4.34
C LEU A 56 -9.40 -4.34 -4.59
N ASP A 57 -10.49 -4.01 -5.28
CA ASP A 57 -11.53 -4.97 -5.64
C ASP A 57 -10.99 -6.13 -6.49
N GLN A 58 -10.18 -5.81 -7.51
CA GLN A 58 -9.53 -6.80 -8.35
C GLN A 58 -8.57 -7.68 -7.56
N VAL A 59 -7.77 -7.11 -6.66
CA VAL A 59 -6.85 -7.87 -5.82
C VAL A 59 -7.62 -8.83 -4.91
N CYS A 60 -8.66 -8.36 -4.24
CA CYS A 60 -9.49 -9.19 -3.36
C CYS A 60 -10.13 -10.36 -4.12
N ALA A 61 -10.70 -10.08 -5.30
CA ALA A 61 -11.30 -11.10 -6.16
C ALA A 61 -10.27 -12.13 -6.64
N ASN A 62 -9.13 -11.68 -7.18
CA ASN A 62 -8.08 -12.55 -7.72
C ASN A 62 -7.40 -13.41 -6.66
N ARG A 63 -7.34 -12.92 -5.41
CA ARG A 63 -6.73 -13.64 -4.28
C ARG A 63 -7.75 -14.40 -3.43
N LYS A 64 -9.04 -14.29 -3.73
CA LYS A 64 -10.15 -14.90 -2.98
C LYS A 64 -10.12 -14.51 -1.48
N ILE A 65 -9.85 -13.25 -1.20
CA ILE A 65 -9.87 -12.68 0.15
C ILE A 65 -10.98 -11.63 0.25
N SER A 66 -11.52 -11.43 1.45
CA SER A 66 -12.57 -10.44 1.70
C SER A 66 -12.03 -9.08 2.11
N MET A 67 -10.83 -9.03 2.70
CA MET A 67 -10.27 -7.82 3.29
C MET A 67 -8.74 -7.84 3.35
N VAL A 68 -8.13 -6.66 3.25
CA VAL A 68 -6.70 -6.42 3.43
C VAL A 68 -6.48 -5.66 4.75
N PHE A 69 -5.58 -6.15 5.59
CA PHE A 69 -5.07 -5.40 6.75
C PHE A 69 -3.66 -4.90 6.43
N ARG A 70 -3.40 -3.62 6.70
CA ARG A 70 -2.08 -3.02 6.48
C ARG A 70 -1.69 -2.02 7.55
N GLY A 71 -0.41 -1.65 7.59
CA GLY A 71 0.11 -0.49 8.32
C GLY A 71 0.50 0.64 7.37
N HIS A 72 1.58 1.36 7.70
CA HIS A 72 2.30 2.37 6.87
C HIS A 72 1.78 3.81 6.92
N GLN A 73 0.47 4.05 6.79
CA GLN A 73 -0.07 5.42 6.87
C GLN A 73 -0.51 5.74 8.29
N MET A 74 -0.18 6.95 8.76
CA MET A 74 -0.69 7.45 10.06
C MET A 74 -2.20 7.60 9.99
N MET A 75 -2.89 7.09 11.01
CA MET A 75 -4.34 7.22 11.19
C MET A 75 -4.63 7.92 12.50
N ARG A 76 -5.41 9.01 12.44
CA ARG A 76 -5.71 9.87 13.60
C ARG A 76 -6.33 9.10 14.78
N ASN A 77 -7.19 8.13 14.48
CA ASN A 77 -7.87 7.30 15.49
C ASN A 77 -7.19 5.92 15.65
N GLY A 78 -5.94 5.77 15.20
CA GLY A 78 -5.23 4.50 15.23
C GLY A 78 -5.67 3.48 14.17
N PHE A 79 -6.78 3.71 13.46
CA PHE A 79 -7.14 2.96 12.27
C PHE A 79 -8.05 3.77 11.34
N ASN A 80 -8.20 3.32 10.09
CA ASN A 80 -9.23 3.80 9.18
C ASN A 80 -9.59 2.74 8.13
N PHE A 81 -10.82 2.80 7.62
CA PHE A 81 -11.29 1.96 6.52
C PHE A 81 -11.07 2.65 5.17
N PHE A 82 -10.72 1.86 4.16
CA PHE A 82 -10.75 2.23 2.76
C PHE A 82 -11.60 1.20 2.00
N HIS A 83 -12.63 1.70 1.31
CA HIS A 83 -13.56 0.90 0.49
C HIS A 83 -14.19 -0.31 1.21
N ASN A 84 -14.34 -0.26 2.53
CA ASN A 84 -14.83 -1.37 3.39
C ASN A 84 -14.11 -2.72 3.19
N LYS A 85 -12.96 -2.73 2.52
CA LYS A 85 -12.20 -3.93 2.14
C LYS A 85 -10.71 -3.79 2.48
N LEU A 86 -10.29 -2.63 2.98
CA LEU A 86 -8.97 -2.42 3.51
C LEU A 86 -9.06 -1.67 4.84
N VAL A 87 -8.31 -2.15 5.83
CA VAL A 87 -8.13 -1.48 7.12
C VAL A 87 -6.66 -1.12 7.26
N THR A 88 -6.39 0.17 7.43
CA THR A 88 -5.07 0.62 7.87
C THR A 88 -5.07 0.75 9.38
N VAL A 89 -4.13 0.09 10.04
CA VAL A 89 -3.90 0.17 11.49
C VAL A 89 -2.59 0.91 11.75
N PHE A 90 -2.61 1.82 12.72
CA PHE A 90 -1.47 2.63 13.12
C PHE A 90 -1.36 2.69 14.65
N SER A 91 -0.34 2.03 15.19
CA SER A 91 -0.22 1.79 16.64
C SER A 91 0.76 2.73 17.35
N ALA A 92 1.34 3.71 16.66
CA ALA A 92 2.24 4.69 17.28
C ALA A 92 1.45 5.92 17.76
N ALA A 93 0.97 5.87 19.01
CA ALA A 93 0.26 7.00 19.62
C ALA A 93 1.16 8.24 19.70
N ALA A 94 0.54 9.44 19.62
CA ALA A 94 1.23 10.73 19.61
C ALA A 94 2.33 10.84 18.53
N TYR A 95 2.12 10.22 17.36
CA TYR A 95 2.98 10.41 16.21
C TYR A 95 2.85 11.84 15.68
N TYR A 96 3.97 12.56 15.63
CA TYR A 96 4.05 13.91 15.09
C TYR A 96 4.73 13.88 13.72
N PRO A 97 3.97 13.98 12.61
CA PRO A 97 4.54 13.91 11.26
C PRO A 97 5.51 15.08 10.96
N ASP A 98 5.33 16.22 11.62
CA ASP A 98 6.05 17.47 11.32
C ASP A 98 7.21 17.77 12.28
N LYS A 99 7.66 16.79 13.09
CA LYS A 99 8.89 16.93 13.91
C LYS A 99 10.17 16.70 13.11
N VAL A 100 10.22 17.20 11.88
CA VAL A 100 11.50 17.35 11.17
C VAL A 100 11.99 18.76 11.50
N ARG A 101 12.96 18.83 12.41
CA ARG A 101 13.79 20.03 12.61
C ARG A 101 14.62 20.29 11.37
#